data_AF-A0A962E9G0-F1
#
_entry.id   AF-A0A962E9G0-F1
#
_cell.length_a   1.000
_cell.length_b   1.000
_cell.length_c   1.000
_cell.angle_alpha   90.00
_cell.angle_beta   90.00
_cell.angle_gamma   90.00
#
_symmetry.space_group_name_H-M   'P 1'
#
loop_
_entity.id
_entity.type
_entity.pdbx_description
1 polymer ?
#
loop_
_entity_poly.entity_id
_entity_poly.type
_entity_poly.pdbx_seq_one_letter_code
_entity_poly.pdbx_strand_id
1 'polypeptide(L)'
;MSDRLLLSTRKGLIEWVREGGVWRRRGLHFLGDNVSYTLVDPRDGCWYAALNLGHFGCKLQRSTDQGSSWEEIAVPAYGADDRVGGGDGKPAEPASLKLLWTLAAGGADQPGRLWAGTIPGGLFRSDDRGQSWHLVRSLWERPERERWFGGGYDWPGIHSICVDPRDSTVIRVAVSCGGVWIGADDGQSWSLHCAGMRATYMPPELGEEGAIQDPHCMVQCAGSPDDLWVQHHNGVFRSSDGGLRWEEIEV
;
A
#
# COMPACT_ATOMS: atom_id res chain seq x y z
N MET A 1 -8.62 16.71 14.98
CA MET A 1 -7.28 16.75 14.35
C MET A 1 -6.31 16.07 15.29
N SER A 2 -5.36 15.28 14.77
CA SER A 2 -4.28 14.70 15.58
C SER A 2 -3.33 15.80 16.05
N ASP A 3 -2.88 15.72 17.31
CA ASP A 3 -1.82 16.58 17.86
C ASP A 3 -0.42 15.96 17.70
N ARG A 4 -0.29 14.91 16.87
CA ARG A 4 0.99 14.26 16.56
C ARG A 4 1.14 14.03 15.06
N LEU A 5 2.35 14.25 14.55
CA LEU A 5 2.78 13.93 13.19
C LEU A 5 4.05 13.08 13.23
N LEU A 6 4.05 12.01 12.42
CA LEU A 6 5.20 11.16 12.18
C LEU A 6 5.68 11.42 10.75
N LEU A 7 6.87 12.00 10.62
CA LEU A 7 7.44 12.39 9.34
C LEU A 7 8.54 11.40 8.95
N SER A 8 8.20 10.46 8.07
CA SER A 8 9.17 9.57 7.42
C SER A 8 10.00 10.38 6.42
N THR A 9 11.33 10.23 6.48
CA THR A 9 12.26 10.95 5.59
C THR A 9 13.36 10.03 5.11
N ARG A 10 14.10 10.47 4.08
CA ARG A 10 15.33 9.81 3.63
C ARG A 10 16.47 9.80 4.67
N LYS A 11 16.30 10.44 5.83
CA LYS A 11 17.32 10.62 6.88
C LYS A 11 16.80 10.36 8.30
N GLY A 12 15.67 9.67 8.43
CA GLY A 12 15.11 9.20 9.69
C GLY A 12 13.61 9.47 9.80
N LEU A 13 13.06 9.10 10.96
CA LEU A 13 11.68 9.37 11.35
C LEU A 13 11.67 10.51 12.38
N ILE A 14 10.93 11.58 12.08
CA ILE A 14 10.81 12.75 12.97
C ILE A 14 9.41 12.80 13.56
N GLU A 15 9.33 12.83 14.90
CA GLU A 15 8.08 13.02 15.61
C GLU A 15 7.89 14.50 15.95
N TRP A 16 6.72 15.03 15.58
CA TRP A 16 6.25 16.34 15.98
C TRP A 16 4.98 16.22 16.82
N VAL A 17 4.90 17.01 17.88
CA VAL A 17 3.71 17.10 18.74
C VAL A 17 3.26 18.56 18.84
N ARG A 18 1.95 18.78 18.83
CA ARG A 18 1.33 20.09 19.01
C ARG A 18 1.02 20.32 20.49
N GLU A 19 1.70 21.28 21.10
CA GLU A 19 1.53 21.63 22.51
C GLU A 19 1.25 23.13 22.62
N GLY A 20 0.14 23.52 23.27
CA GLY A 20 -0.24 24.93 23.37
C GLY A 20 -0.43 25.61 22.02
N GLY A 21 -0.90 24.86 21.01
CA GLY A 21 -1.09 25.34 19.64
C GLY A 21 0.18 25.38 18.77
N VAL A 22 1.36 25.13 19.34
CA VAL A 22 2.67 25.20 18.67
C VAL A 22 3.21 23.79 18.42
N TRP A 23 3.73 23.55 17.20
CA TRP A 23 4.41 22.29 16.87
C TRP A 23 5.85 22.29 17.40
N ARG A 24 6.21 21.20 18.09
CA ARG A 24 7.57 20.96 18.59
C ARG A 24 8.06 19.59 18.16
N ARG A 25 9.32 19.50 17.76
CA ARG A 25 9.97 18.21 17.51
C ARG A 25 10.19 17.52 18.86
N ARG A 26 9.63 16.33 19.00
CA ARG A 26 9.69 15.52 20.22
C ARG A 26 10.67 14.35 20.09
N GLY A 27 10.75 13.76 18.90
CA GLY A 27 11.57 12.58 18.64
C GLY A 27 12.30 12.67 17.30
N LEU A 28 13.45 11.98 17.24
CA LEU A 28 14.19 11.68 16.02
C LEU A 28 14.68 10.23 16.15
N HIS A 29 14.21 9.37 15.25
CA HIS A 29 14.52 7.94 15.23
C HIS A 29 15.23 7.59 13.92
N PHE A 30 16.06 6.55 13.94
CA PHE A 30 16.77 6.04 12.75
C PHE A 30 17.56 7.13 12.00
N LEU A 31 18.30 7.98 12.74
CA LEU A 31 19.03 9.10 12.14
C LEU A 31 19.99 8.61 11.06
N GLY A 32 19.84 9.14 9.85
CA GLY A 32 20.66 8.81 8.69
C GLY A 32 20.09 7.71 7.80
N ASP A 33 19.19 6.89 8.35
CA ASP A 33 18.49 5.84 7.61
C ASP A 33 17.29 6.39 6.84
N ASN A 34 16.97 5.76 5.72
CA ASN A 34 15.80 6.12 4.94
C ASN A 34 14.57 5.38 5.48
N VAL A 35 13.62 6.13 6.03
CA VAL A 35 12.31 5.64 6.46
C VAL A 35 11.33 5.92 5.33
N SER A 36 10.89 4.88 4.62
CA SER A 36 10.02 4.99 3.45
C SER A 36 8.55 5.15 3.82
N TYR A 37 8.12 4.57 4.93
CA TYR A 37 6.73 4.63 5.37
C TYR A 37 6.62 4.47 6.89
N THR A 38 5.60 5.08 7.49
CA THR A 38 5.28 4.90 8.91
C THR A 38 3.78 4.71 9.08
N LEU A 39 3.40 3.66 9.80
CA LEU A 39 2.02 3.34 10.16
C LEU A 39 1.85 3.44 11.68
N VAL A 40 0.74 4.03 12.11
CA VAL A 40 0.22 3.89 13.47
C VAL A 40 -1.00 3.01 13.38
N ASP A 41 -1.00 1.87 14.08
CA ASP A 41 -2.18 1.03 14.19
C ASP A 41 -3.19 1.70 15.14
N PRO A 42 -4.37 2.12 14.67
CA PRO A 42 -5.33 2.84 15.50
C PRO A 42 -5.97 1.96 16.59
N ARG A 43 -5.80 0.63 16.51
CA ARG A 43 -6.45 -0.34 17.41
C ARG A 43 -5.69 -0.52 18.72
N ASP A 44 -4.36 -0.41 18.67
CA ASP A 44 -3.50 -0.58 19.85
C ASP A 44 -2.42 0.51 20.01
N GLY A 45 -2.32 1.45 19.07
CA GLY A 45 -1.36 2.54 19.11
C GLY A 45 0.07 2.15 18.75
N CYS A 46 0.32 0.90 18.31
CA CYS A 46 1.65 0.48 17.87
C CYS A 46 2.11 1.28 16.65
N TRP A 47 3.40 1.59 16.61
CA TRP A 47 4.04 2.23 15.47
C TRP A 47 4.86 1.23 14.69
N TYR A 48 4.82 1.36 13.37
CA TYR A 48 5.60 0.56 12.44
C TYR A 48 6.35 1.50 11.51
N ALA A 49 7.67 1.33 11.41
CA ALA A 49 8.52 2.11 10.51
C ALA A 49 9.18 1.18 9.49
N ALA A 50 8.83 1.36 8.22
CA ALA A 50 9.47 0.68 7.10
C ALA A 50 10.74 1.47 6.70
N LEU A 51 11.88 0.80 6.73
CA LEU A 51 13.18 1.36 6.36
C LEU A 51 13.63 0.75 5.04
N ASN A 52 14.28 1.56 4.21
CA ASN A 52 14.92 1.14 2.96
C ASN A 52 16.41 1.50 2.99
N LEU A 53 17.24 0.54 3.37
CA LEU A 53 18.66 0.75 3.66
C LEU A 53 19.57 0.53 2.44
N GLY A 54 19.01 0.61 1.22
CA GLY A 54 19.76 0.40 -0.02
C GLY A 54 20.31 -1.02 -0.10
N HIS A 55 21.64 -1.17 -0.07
CA HIS A 55 22.30 -2.48 -0.19
C HIS A 55 21.86 -3.49 0.89
N PHE A 56 21.52 -3.01 2.09
CA PHE A 56 21.07 -3.86 3.19
C PHE A 56 19.58 -4.22 3.12
N GLY A 57 18.86 -3.75 2.09
CA GLY A 57 17.47 -4.08 1.83
C GLY A 57 16.48 -3.38 2.77
N CYS A 58 15.26 -3.92 2.78
CA CYS A 58 14.17 -3.42 3.62
C CYS A 58 14.28 -3.94 5.06
N LYS A 59 13.91 -3.09 6.03
CA LYS A 59 13.75 -3.45 7.44
C LYS A 59 12.42 -2.93 7.94
N LEU A 60 11.82 -3.62 8.91
CA LEU A 60 10.59 -3.18 9.58
C LEU A 60 10.84 -3.11 11.08
N GLN A 61 10.56 -1.94 11.66
CA GLN A 61 10.73 -1.68 13.08
C GLN A 61 9.36 -1.47 13.70
N ARG A 62 9.11 -2.09 14.86
CA ARG A 62 7.87 -1.92 15.62
C ARG A 62 8.17 -1.28 16.96
N SER A 63 7.31 -0.35 17.36
CA SER A 63 7.29 0.22 18.71
C SER A 63 5.92 0.05 19.33
N THR A 64 5.89 -0.45 20.56
CA THR A 64 4.67 -0.59 21.38
C THR A 64 4.53 0.51 22.43
N ASP A 65 5.50 1.43 22.48
CA ASP A 65 5.65 2.49 23.47
C ASP A 65 5.83 3.87 22.83
N GLN A 66 5.21 4.06 21.65
CA GLN A 66 5.17 5.30 20.89
C GLN A 66 6.55 5.89 20.60
N GLY A 67 7.46 5.05 20.13
CA GLY A 67 8.80 5.41 19.67
C GLY A 67 9.85 5.49 20.78
N SER A 68 9.53 5.14 22.03
CA SER A 68 10.50 5.14 23.13
C SER A 68 11.52 4.02 22.96
N SER A 69 11.09 2.86 22.47
CA SER A 69 11.92 1.73 22.06
C SER A 69 11.40 1.10 20.76
N TRP A 70 12.29 0.41 20.05
CA TRP A 70 12.00 -0.22 18.75
C TRP A 70 12.56 -1.64 18.71
N GLU A 71 11.80 -2.53 18.10
CA GLU A 71 12.15 -3.92 17.84
C GLU A 71 12.14 -4.17 16.34
N GLU A 72 13.23 -4.74 15.80
CA GLU A 72 13.25 -5.21 14.41
C GLU A 72 12.38 -6.46 14.28
N ILE A 73 11.41 -6.42 13.37
CA ILE A 73 10.50 -7.53 13.08
C ILE A 73 10.64 -7.97 11.61
N ALA A 74 9.96 -9.05 11.25
CA ALA A 74 10.05 -9.60 9.90
C ALA A 74 9.55 -8.60 8.83
N VAL A 75 10.14 -8.73 7.64
CA VAL A 75 9.65 -8.09 6.41
C VAL A 75 9.00 -9.15 5.52
N PRO A 76 8.10 -8.77 4.59
CA PRO A 76 7.62 -9.65 3.54
C PRO A 76 8.75 -10.34 2.77
N ALA A 77 8.57 -11.63 2.46
CA ALA A 77 9.52 -12.40 1.67
C ALA A 77 8.80 -13.19 0.58
N TYR A 78 9.36 -13.15 -0.62
CA TYR A 78 8.92 -13.99 -1.73
C TYR A 78 9.50 -15.40 -1.60
N GLY A 79 8.75 -16.40 -2.05
CA GLY A 79 9.21 -17.78 -2.19
C GLY A 79 10.19 -17.94 -3.35
N ALA A 80 10.94 -19.04 -3.34
CA ALA A 80 11.99 -19.31 -4.34
C ALA A 80 11.46 -19.39 -5.79
N ASP A 81 10.21 -19.82 -5.95
CA ASP A 81 9.55 -19.99 -7.25
C ASP A 81 8.71 -18.78 -7.67
N ASP A 82 8.61 -17.75 -6.82
CA ASP A 82 7.85 -16.55 -7.13
C ASP A 82 8.58 -15.73 -8.20
N ARG A 83 7.86 -15.36 -9.26
CA ARG A 83 8.41 -14.61 -10.39
C ARG A 83 7.59 -13.37 -10.71
N VAL A 84 8.25 -12.35 -11.26
CA VAL A 84 7.63 -11.09 -11.68
C VAL A 84 8.00 -10.75 -13.11
N GLY A 85 7.00 -10.34 -13.89
CA GLY A 85 7.15 -9.79 -15.24
C GLY A 85 6.88 -8.28 -15.24
N GLY A 86 7.45 -7.57 -16.21
CA GLY A 86 7.37 -6.11 -16.31
C GLY A 86 6.35 -5.59 -17.32
N GLY A 87 5.40 -6.43 -17.77
CA GLY A 87 4.40 -6.08 -18.78
C GLY A 87 4.94 -5.87 -20.21
N ASP A 88 6.25 -6.08 -20.43
CA ASP A 88 6.95 -5.84 -21.68
C ASP A 88 7.20 -7.11 -22.51
N GLY A 89 6.60 -8.24 -22.09
CA GLY A 89 6.76 -9.56 -22.72
C GLY A 89 8.11 -10.23 -22.48
N LYS A 90 9.00 -9.65 -21.67
CA LYS A 90 10.25 -10.32 -21.29
C LYS A 90 9.97 -11.47 -20.30
N PRO A 91 10.86 -12.48 -20.26
CA PRO A 91 10.73 -13.58 -19.29
C PRO A 91 10.69 -13.06 -17.84
N ALA A 92 9.80 -13.63 -17.04
CA ALA A 92 9.69 -13.26 -15.63
C ALA A 92 10.96 -13.60 -14.85
N GLU A 93 11.39 -12.69 -13.97
CA GLU A 93 12.55 -12.86 -13.11
C GLU A 93 12.16 -13.28 -11.69
N PRO A 94 13.06 -13.89 -10.90
CA PRO A 94 12.79 -14.22 -9.51
C PRO A 94 12.41 -12.98 -8.70
N ALA A 95 11.29 -13.06 -7.98
CA ALA A 95 10.79 -11.99 -7.15
C ALA A 95 11.70 -11.79 -5.93
N SER A 96 12.02 -10.54 -5.63
CA SER A 96 12.74 -10.18 -4.39
C SER A 96 12.24 -8.83 -3.90
N LEU A 97 12.07 -8.69 -2.58
CA LEU A 97 11.58 -7.46 -1.96
C LEU A 97 12.57 -6.31 -2.23
N LYS A 98 12.19 -5.35 -3.07
CA LYS A 98 12.98 -4.13 -3.33
C LYS A 98 12.54 -3.00 -2.41
N LEU A 99 11.24 -2.89 -2.16
CA LEU A 99 10.67 -1.87 -1.29
C LEU A 99 9.44 -2.39 -0.57
N LEU A 100 9.40 -2.23 0.76
CA LEU A 100 8.15 -2.21 1.51
C LEU A 100 7.50 -0.84 1.28
N TRP A 101 6.55 -0.81 0.35
CA TRP A 101 6.02 0.42 -0.23
C TRP A 101 4.93 1.05 0.64
N THR A 102 4.05 0.24 1.20
CA THR A 102 3.00 0.71 2.11
C THR A 102 2.69 -0.32 3.18
N LEU A 103 2.07 0.15 4.27
CA LEU A 103 1.49 -0.66 5.32
C LEU A 103 0.09 -0.13 5.64
N ALA A 104 -0.83 -1.04 5.94
CA ALA A 104 -2.15 -0.73 6.48
C ALA A 104 -2.50 -1.67 7.65
N ALA A 105 -3.24 -1.17 8.62
CA ALA A 105 -3.85 -2.02 9.64
C ALA A 105 -5.07 -2.74 9.06
N GLY A 106 -5.38 -3.93 9.57
CA GLY A 106 -6.70 -4.53 9.41
C GLY A 106 -7.79 -3.70 10.10
N GLY A 107 -9.04 -4.14 10.00
CA GLY A 107 -10.13 -3.44 10.68
C GLY A 107 -10.18 -3.71 12.19
N ALA A 108 -11.16 -3.11 12.86
CA ALA A 108 -11.27 -3.10 14.32
C ALA A 108 -11.48 -4.50 14.93
N ASP A 109 -12.09 -5.40 14.17
CA ASP A 109 -12.36 -6.82 14.47
C ASP A 109 -11.18 -7.76 14.16
N GLN A 110 -10.08 -7.27 13.61
CA GLN A 110 -8.92 -8.06 13.19
C GLN A 110 -7.63 -7.72 13.97
N PRO A 111 -7.62 -7.74 15.32
CA PRO A 111 -6.49 -7.26 16.11
C PRO A 111 -5.17 -7.91 15.69
N GLY A 112 -4.13 -7.09 15.49
CA GLY A 112 -2.80 -7.54 15.07
C GLY A 112 -2.66 -7.84 13.57
N ARG A 113 -3.74 -7.79 12.79
CA ARG A 113 -3.67 -7.92 11.32
C ARG A 113 -3.01 -6.71 10.68
N LEU A 114 -2.06 -6.95 9.80
CA LEU A 114 -1.44 -5.93 8.95
C LEU A 114 -1.46 -6.38 7.49
N TRP A 115 -1.54 -5.40 6.60
CA TRP A 115 -1.36 -5.57 5.17
C TRP A 115 -0.14 -4.80 4.71
N ALA A 116 0.64 -5.39 3.80
CA ALA A 116 1.81 -4.77 3.22
C ALA A 116 1.73 -4.83 1.69
N GLY A 117 1.90 -3.68 1.05
CA GLY A 117 2.11 -3.58 -0.38
C GLY A 117 3.59 -3.35 -0.66
N THR A 118 4.13 -4.03 -1.67
CA THR A 118 5.57 -4.03 -1.97
C THR A 118 5.87 -3.62 -3.41
N ILE A 119 7.15 -3.35 -3.68
CA ILE A 119 7.74 -3.34 -5.03
C ILE A 119 8.77 -4.48 -5.08
N PRO A 120 8.70 -5.39 -6.09
CA PRO A 120 7.65 -5.51 -7.10
C PRO A 120 6.29 -5.85 -6.46
N GLY A 121 5.19 -5.59 -7.17
CA GLY A 121 3.84 -5.53 -6.62
C GLY A 121 3.36 -6.81 -5.99
N GLY A 122 3.54 -7.01 -4.68
CA GLY A 122 2.99 -8.12 -3.92
C GLY A 122 2.17 -7.61 -2.74
N LEU A 123 1.04 -8.28 -2.47
CA LEU A 123 0.22 -8.00 -1.30
C LEU A 123 0.51 -9.08 -0.27
N PHE A 124 0.91 -8.68 0.92
CA PHE A 124 1.20 -9.58 2.02
C PHE A 124 0.29 -9.30 3.20
N ARG A 125 -0.02 -10.35 3.94
CA ARG A 125 -0.80 -10.30 5.18
C ARG A 125 0.05 -10.80 6.35
N SER A 126 -0.05 -10.12 7.48
CA SER A 126 0.40 -10.61 8.78
C SER A 126 -0.81 -10.67 9.71
N ASP A 127 -0.86 -11.69 10.55
CA ASP A 127 -1.90 -11.88 11.57
C ASP A 127 -1.35 -11.76 13.00
N ASP A 128 -0.07 -11.38 13.13
CA ASP A 128 0.71 -11.47 14.38
C ASP A 128 1.53 -10.20 14.65
N ARG A 129 1.01 -9.04 14.23
CA ARG A 129 1.65 -7.72 14.37
C ARG A 129 3.00 -7.64 13.65
N GLY A 130 3.07 -8.23 12.46
CA GLY A 130 4.22 -8.20 11.56
C GLY A 130 5.37 -9.15 11.94
N GLN A 131 5.15 -10.10 12.86
CA GLN A 131 6.17 -11.10 13.20
C GLN A 131 6.36 -12.11 12.05
N SER A 132 5.31 -12.41 11.30
CA SER A 132 5.36 -13.21 10.08
C SER A 132 4.46 -12.63 8.99
N TRP A 133 4.79 -12.94 7.73
CA TRP A 133 4.11 -12.41 6.55
C TRP A 133 3.81 -13.54 5.56
N HIS A 134 2.62 -13.51 4.98
CA HIS A 134 2.17 -14.44 3.96
C HIS A 134 1.77 -13.69 2.69
N LEU A 135 2.31 -14.11 1.55
CA LEU A 135 1.90 -13.60 0.24
C LEU A 135 0.44 -13.98 -0.04
N VAL A 136 -0.37 -13.02 -0.45
CA VAL A 136 -1.76 -13.23 -0.87
C VAL A 136 -1.76 -13.86 -2.27
N ARG A 137 -1.72 -15.20 -2.29
CA ARG A 137 -1.59 -16.02 -3.51
C ARG A 137 -2.70 -15.75 -4.53
N SER A 138 -3.93 -15.58 -4.06
CA SER A 138 -5.10 -15.30 -4.88
C SER A 138 -4.99 -14.03 -5.75
N LEU A 139 -4.29 -13.00 -5.28
CA LEU A 139 -3.97 -11.81 -6.08
C LEU A 139 -2.70 -12.00 -6.90
N TRP A 140 -1.68 -12.66 -6.33
CA TRP A 140 -0.41 -12.93 -6.99
C TRP A 140 -0.57 -13.76 -8.26
N GLU A 141 -1.50 -14.71 -8.27
CA GLU A 141 -1.73 -15.68 -9.35
C GLU A 141 -2.78 -15.20 -10.37
N ARG A 142 -3.23 -13.95 -10.28
CA ARG A 142 -4.13 -13.36 -11.27
C ARG A 142 -3.46 -13.28 -12.64
N PRO A 143 -4.06 -13.82 -13.72
CA PRO A 143 -3.47 -13.75 -15.07
C PRO A 143 -3.21 -12.31 -15.53
N GLU A 144 -4.05 -11.36 -15.11
CA GLU A 144 -3.91 -9.95 -15.45
C GLU A 144 -2.59 -9.33 -14.96
N ARG A 145 -1.94 -9.96 -13.97
CA ARG A 145 -0.61 -9.56 -13.47
C ARG A 145 0.45 -9.54 -14.55
N GLU A 146 0.33 -10.39 -15.58
CA GLU A 146 1.27 -10.39 -16.71
C GLU A 146 1.33 -9.05 -17.44
N ARG A 147 0.27 -8.22 -17.31
CA ARG A 147 0.18 -6.88 -17.90
C ARG A 147 0.65 -5.78 -16.95
N TRP A 148 0.88 -6.07 -15.68
CA TRP A 148 1.35 -5.07 -14.72
C TRP A 148 2.78 -4.65 -15.05
N PHE A 149 3.08 -3.37 -14.85
CA PHE A 149 4.37 -2.80 -15.20
C PHE A 149 4.72 -1.60 -14.31
N GLY A 150 5.97 -1.16 -14.41
CA GLY A 150 6.44 0.02 -13.69
C GLY A 150 6.05 1.34 -14.37
N GLY A 151 5.40 2.24 -13.63
CA GLY A 151 5.03 3.60 -14.07
C GLY A 151 5.92 4.72 -13.52
N GLY A 152 7.05 4.36 -12.90
CA GLY A 152 7.98 5.31 -12.27
C GLY A 152 9.14 4.61 -11.55
N TYR A 153 8.87 3.45 -10.96
CA TYR A 153 9.88 2.43 -10.64
C TYR A 153 9.92 1.37 -11.75
N ASP A 154 10.93 0.49 -11.72
CA ASP A 154 11.08 -0.59 -12.71
C ASP A 154 9.96 -1.64 -12.64
N TRP A 155 9.29 -1.76 -11.49
CA TRP A 155 8.28 -2.77 -11.21
C TRP A 155 6.97 -2.14 -10.75
N PRO A 156 5.82 -2.83 -10.92
CA PRO A 156 4.57 -2.38 -10.36
C PRO A 156 4.67 -2.33 -8.83
N GLY A 157 3.90 -1.44 -8.19
CA GLY A 157 3.82 -1.32 -6.73
C GLY A 157 2.38 -1.42 -6.25
N ILE A 158 2.14 -2.24 -5.22
CA ILE A 158 0.84 -2.26 -4.54
C ILE A 158 0.83 -1.19 -3.45
N HIS A 159 -0.18 -0.33 -3.46
CA HIS A 159 -0.34 0.78 -2.54
C HIS A 159 -1.81 1.00 -2.17
N SER A 160 -2.06 2.01 -1.32
CA SER A 160 -3.41 2.46 -0.94
C SER A 160 -4.36 1.32 -0.59
N ILE A 161 -3.97 0.55 0.43
CA ILE A 161 -4.76 -0.58 0.93
C ILE A 161 -5.87 0.00 1.81
N CYS A 162 -7.11 -0.08 1.34
CA CYS A 162 -8.31 0.36 2.07
C CYS A 162 -9.06 -0.87 2.59
N VAL A 163 -9.18 -0.99 3.90
CA VAL A 163 -10.03 -1.99 4.57
C VAL A 163 -11.37 -1.35 4.88
N ASP A 164 -12.47 -1.95 4.42
CA ASP A 164 -13.79 -1.38 4.60
C ASP A 164 -14.15 -1.35 6.11
N PRO A 165 -14.51 -0.18 6.68
CA PRO A 165 -14.78 -0.07 8.11
C PRO A 165 -16.08 -0.77 8.54
N ARG A 166 -16.93 -1.18 7.59
CA ARG A 166 -18.19 -1.91 7.87
C ARG A 166 -17.97 -3.43 7.93
N ASP A 167 -17.01 -3.92 7.14
CA ASP A 167 -16.68 -5.33 6.99
C ASP A 167 -15.22 -5.46 6.58
N SER A 168 -14.37 -5.85 7.53
CA SER A 168 -12.92 -5.93 7.32
C SER A 168 -12.47 -7.07 6.41
N THR A 169 -13.40 -7.92 5.95
CA THR A 169 -13.13 -8.89 4.88
C THR A 169 -13.14 -8.25 3.49
N VAL A 170 -13.70 -7.04 3.37
CA VAL A 170 -13.70 -6.26 2.13
C VAL A 170 -12.48 -5.36 2.07
N ILE A 171 -11.60 -5.61 1.10
CA ILE A 171 -10.30 -4.94 0.96
C ILE A 171 -10.16 -4.45 -0.47
N ARG A 172 -9.67 -3.22 -0.61
CA ARG A 172 -9.39 -2.58 -1.89
C ARG A 172 -7.93 -2.21 -1.94
N VAL A 173 -7.27 -2.48 -3.05
CA VAL A 173 -5.88 -2.10 -3.27
C VAL A 173 -5.72 -1.42 -4.62
N ALA A 174 -4.80 -0.48 -4.69
CA ALA A 174 -4.40 0.15 -5.94
C ALA A 174 -3.00 -0.35 -6.34
N VAL A 175 -2.76 -0.48 -7.63
CA VAL A 175 -1.50 -0.96 -8.19
C VAL A 175 -1.01 0.02 -9.27
N SER A 176 0.18 0.57 -9.07
CA SER A 176 0.88 1.44 -10.04
C SER A 176 1.96 0.63 -10.77
N CYS A 177 1.81 0.19 -12.02
CA CYS A 177 0.62 0.16 -12.85
C CYS A 177 0.00 -1.25 -12.80
N GLY A 178 -1.33 -1.31 -12.70
CA GLY A 178 -2.07 -2.56 -12.49
C GLY A 178 -3.53 -2.36 -12.10
N GLY A 179 -3.94 -1.12 -11.80
CA GLY A 179 -5.32 -0.72 -11.54
C GLY A 179 -5.80 -0.95 -10.12
N VAL A 180 -7.11 -0.84 -9.92
CA VAL A 180 -7.78 -1.02 -8.62
C VAL A 180 -8.40 -2.41 -8.53
N TRP A 181 -8.12 -3.09 -7.43
CA TRP A 181 -8.56 -4.46 -7.16
C TRP A 181 -9.39 -4.52 -5.89
N ILE A 182 -10.44 -5.32 -5.90
CA ILE A 182 -11.35 -5.52 -4.76
C ILE A 182 -11.45 -7.01 -4.44
N GLY A 183 -11.21 -7.34 -3.17
CA GLY A 183 -11.54 -8.63 -2.57
C GLY A 183 -12.64 -8.44 -1.52
N ALA A 184 -13.58 -9.38 -1.45
CA ALA A 184 -14.75 -9.31 -0.56
C ALA A 184 -14.85 -10.53 0.37
N ASP A 185 -13.75 -11.24 0.55
CA ASP A 185 -13.65 -12.53 1.24
C ASP A 185 -12.32 -12.70 1.99
N ASP A 186 -11.82 -11.60 2.56
CA ASP A 186 -10.55 -11.53 3.30
C ASP A 186 -9.33 -11.87 2.42
N GLY A 187 -9.42 -11.49 1.14
CA GLY A 187 -8.37 -11.68 0.16
C GLY A 187 -8.26 -13.10 -0.38
N GLN A 188 -9.32 -13.92 -0.31
CA GLN A 188 -9.36 -15.24 -0.95
C GLN A 188 -9.59 -15.15 -2.46
N SER A 189 -10.29 -14.12 -2.93
CA SER A 189 -10.48 -13.82 -4.35
C SER A 189 -10.43 -12.31 -4.62
N TRP A 190 -10.13 -11.97 -5.87
CA TRP A 190 -9.92 -10.59 -6.29
C TRP A 190 -10.53 -10.34 -7.67
N SER A 191 -11.05 -9.13 -7.84
CA SER A 191 -11.63 -8.64 -9.09
C SER A 191 -11.09 -7.25 -9.41
N LEU A 192 -10.81 -7.01 -10.69
CA LEU A 192 -10.26 -5.75 -11.21
C LEU A 192 -11.42 -4.78 -11.52
N HIS A 193 -11.40 -3.57 -10.96
CA HIS A 193 -12.46 -2.57 -11.08
C HIS A 193 -11.89 -1.20 -11.45
N CYS A 194 -11.77 -0.96 -12.76
CA CYS A 194 -11.26 0.30 -13.32
C CYS A 194 -12.23 0.93 -14.32
N ALA A 195 -13.49 0.47 -14.37
CA ALA A 195 -14.47 0.98 -15.31
C ALA A 195 -14.66 2.50 -15.12
N GLY A 196 -14.44 3.26 -16.19
CA GLY A 196 -14.49 4.74 -16.19
C GLY A 196 -13.15 5.43 -15.92
N MET A 197 -12.11 4.71 -15.52
CA MET A 197 -10.73 5.23 -15.55
C MET A 197 -10.17 5.25 -16.97
N ARG A 198 -9.17 6.10 -17.20
CA ARG A 198 -8.48 6.24 -18.49
C ARG A 198 -6.99 6.42 -18.30
N ALA A 199 -6.19 5.61 -18.99
CA ALA A 199 -4.73 5.69 -19.05
C ALA A 199 -4.31 6.48 -20.30
N THR A 200 -4.32 7.82 -20.23
CA THR A 200 -3.99 8.68 -21.40
C THR A 200 -2.54 8.61 -21.86
N TYR A 201 -1.68 7.96 -21.08
CA TYR A 201 -0.27 7.68 -21.43
C TYR A 201 -0.10 6.39 -22.24
N MET A 202 -1.18 5.62 -22.45
CA MET A 202 -1.19 4.42 -23.28
C MET A 202 -1.77 4.70 -24.68
N PRO A 203 -1.52 3.82 -25.68
CA PRO A 203 -2.24 3.88 -26.95
C PRO A 203 -3.76 3.96 -26.72
N PRO A 204 -4.51 4.75 -27.50
CA PRO A 204 -5.94 4.99 -27.27
C PRO A 204 -6.78 3.71 -27.14
N GLU A 205 -6.45 2.67 -27.91
CA GLU A 205 -7.11 1.36 -27.88
C GLU A 205 -6.90 0.58 -26.58
N LEU A 206 -5.89 0.93 -25.79
CA LEU A 206 -5.62 0.37 -24.47
C LEU A 206 -6.06 1.30 -23.34
N GLY A 207 -6.53 2.51 -23.63
CA GLY A 207 -6.75 3.54 -22.61
C GLY A 207 -7.71 3.13 -21.48
N GLU A 208 -8.67 2.25 -21.75
CA GLU A 208 -9.65 1.77 -20.77
C GLU A 208 -9.30 0.41 -20.15
N GLU A 209 -8.14 -0.16 -20.52
CA GLU A 209 -7.70 -1.45 -20.01
C GLU A 209 -7.33 -1.36 -18.52
N GLY A 210 -8.00 -2.12 -17.67
CA GLY A 210 -7.86 -1.96 -16.22
C GLY A 210 -6.48 -2.32 -15.68
N ALA A 211 -5.86 -3.38 -16.22
CA ALA A 211 -4.61 -3.95 -15.71
C ALA A 211 -3.36 -3.10 -16.03
N ILE A 212 -3.55 -1.94 -16.66
CA ILE A 212 -2.48 -1.00 -17.02
C ILE A 212 -2.73 0.42 -16.48
N GLN A 213 -3.82 0.63 -15.73
CA GLN A 213 -4.10 1.89 -15.06
C GLN A 213 -3.04 2.17 -13.99
N ASP A 214 -2.77 3.44 -13.73
CA ASP A 214 -1.72 3.96 -12.85
C ASP A 214 -2.32 4.89 -11.78
N PRO A 215 -3.14 4.34 -10.85
CA PRO A 215 -3.52 5.08 -9.64
C PRO A 215 -2.27 5.41 -8.84
N HIS A 216 -2.21 6.59 -8.20
CA HIS A 216 -1.08 7.02 -7.34
C HIS A 216 -1.47 7.12 -5.87
N CYS A 217 -2.74 7.44 -5.59
CA CYS A 217 -3.26 7.44 -4.23
C CYS A 217 -4.77 7.20 -4.24
N MET A 218 -5.22 6.10 -3.64
CA MET A 218 -6.62 5.82 -3.36
C MET A 218 -6.93 6.04 -1.88
N VAL A 219 -8.07 6.66 -1.58
CA VAL A 219 -8.59 6.84 -0.22
C VAL A 219 -10.08 6.50 -0.16
N GLN A 220 -10.53 5.95 0.96
CA GLN A 220 -11.93 5.61 1.24
C GLN A 220 -12.47 6.52 2.35
N CYS A 221 -13.69 7.05 2.18
CA CYS A 221 -14.33 7.86 3.21
C CYS A 221 -14.78 6.99 4.39
N ALA A 222 -14.21 7.18 5.58
CA ALA A 222 -14.63 6.44 6.76
C ALA A 222 -16.11 6.68 7.15
N GLY A 223 -16.65 7.87 6.88
CA GLY A 223 -18.05 8.23 7.16
C GLY A 223 -19.05 7.87 6.06
N SER A 224 -18.57 7.53 4.87
CA SER A 224 -19.37 7.12 3.72
C SER A 224 -18.59 6.11 2.89
N PRO A 225 -18.45 4.85 3.34
CA PRO A 225 -17.43 3.93 2.79
C PRO A 225 -17.63 3.51 1.32
N ASP A 226 -18.77 3.82 0.71
CA ASP A 226 -18.98 3.66 -0.73
C ASP A 226 -18.32 4.78 -1.55
N ASP A 227 -17.95 5.89 -0.91
CA ASP A 227 -17.20 6.98 -1.52
C ASP A 227 -15.69 6.76 -1.44
N LEU A 228 -15.06 6.70 -2.62
CA LEU A 228 -13.62 6.63 -2.79
C LEU A 228 -13.12 7.69 -3.78
N TRP A 229 -11.89 8.12 -3.59
CA TRP A 229 -11.18 8.97 -4.56
C TRP A 229 -9.84 8.37 -4.91
N VAL A 230 -9.46 8.52 -6.17
CA VAL A 230 -8.17 8.12 -6.72
C VAL A 230 -7.53 9.33 -7.37
N GLN A 231 -6.39 9.78 -6.84
CA GLN A 231 -5.42 10.50 -7.66
C GLN A 231 -4.80 9.49 -8.62
N HIS A 232 -5.03 9.66 -9.90
CA HIS A 232 -4.49 8.86 -11.00
C HIS A 232 -3.42 9.65 -11.74
N HIS A 233 -2.57 8.98 -12.52
CA HIS A 233 -1.51 9.62 -13.30
C HIS A 233 -1.97 10.82 -14.15
N ASN A 234 -3.20 10.78 -14.67
CA ASN A 234 -3.75 11.77 -15.59
C ASN A 234 -5.07 12.39 -15.14
N GLY A 235 -5.44 12.31 -13.86
CA GLY A 235 -6.68 12.90 -13.38
C GLY A 235 -7.02 12.50 -11.95
N VAL A 236 -8.15 13.00 -11.46
CA VAL A 236 -8.73 12.54 -10.21
C VAL A 236 -10.06 11.88 -10.52
N PHE A 237 -10.27 10.69 -9.98
CA PHE A 237 -11.47 9.91 -10.17
C PHE A 237 -12.17 9.69 -8.83
N ARG A 238 -13.50 9.63 -8.85
CA ARG A 238 -14.34 9.31 -7.70
C ARG A 238 -15.18 8.08 -8.00
N SER A 239 -15.36 7.24 -7.00
CA SER A 239 -16.41 6.22 -6.96
C SER A 239 -17.40 6.56 -5.85
N SER A 240 -18.67 6.24 -6.06
CA SER A 240 -19.75 6.32 -5.05
C SER A 240 -20.45 4.98 -4.83
N ASP A 241 -19.89 3.90 -5.37
CA ASP A 241 -20.42 2.54 -5.32
C ASP A 241 -19.40 1.52 -4.75
N GLY A 242 -18.50 2.01 -3.90
CA GLY A 242 -17.51 1.16 -3.24
C GLY A 242 -16.39 0.71 -4.19
N GLY A 243 -16.04 1.53 -5.18
CA GLY A 243 -14.89 1.31 -6.07
C GLY A 243 -15.20 0.44 -7.29
N LEU A 244 -16.47 0.12 -7.55
CA LEU A 244 -16.88 -0.71 -8.68
C LEU A 244 -16.83 0.07 -10.00
N ARG A 245 -17.24 1.34 -9.97
CA ARG A 245 -17.15 2.28 -11.09
C ARG A 245 -16.52 3.60 -10.66
N TRP A 246 -15.84 4.23 -11.61
CA TRP A 246 -15.12 5.48 -11.43
C TRP A 246 -15.63 6.54 -12.40
N GLU A 247 -15.65 7.79 -11.93
CA GLU A 247 -15.99 8.97 -12.71
C GLU A 247 -14.89 10.02 -12.52
N GLU A 248 -14.38 10.57 -13.61
CA GLU A 248 -13.42 11.67 -13.57
C GLU A 248 -14.09 12.90 -12.95
N ILE A 249 -13.47 13.50 -11.93
CA ILE A 249 -13.93 14.78 -11.38
C ILE A 249 -13.12 15.90 -12.02
N GLU A 250 -13.81 16.79 -12.72
CA GLU A 250 -13.19 18.03 -13.22
C GLU A 250 -12.99 18.98 -12.03
N VAL A 251 -11.77 19.50 -11.90
CA VAL A 251 -11.38 20.49 -10.89
C VAL A 251 -11.20 21.85 -11.56
#